data_AF-A0A9D4Q8W2-F1
#
_entry.id   AF-A0A9D4Q8W2-F1
#
_cell.length_a   1.000
_cell.length_b   1.000
_cell.length_c   1.000
_cell.angle_alpha   90.00
_cell.angle_beta   90.00
_cell.angle_gamma   90.00
#
_symmetry.space_group_name_H-M   'P 1'
#
loop_
_entity.id
_entity.type
_entity.pdbx_description
1 polymer ?
#
loop_
_entity_poly.entity_id
_entity_poly.type
_entity_poly.pdbx_seq_one_letter_code
_entity_poly.pdbx_strand_id
1 'polypeptide(L)' 'MEGVCHIYEEHLKRQNPNTPSITYDISQLFDFVDQLVDLSCLVYQKSTNTYAPYNKAWIKEKIYILLRRQASKSQS' A
#
# COMPACT_ATOMS: atom_id res chain seq x y z
N MET A 1 -0.04 -3.03 5.77
CA MET A 1 -0.20 -2.34 4.48
C MET A 1 1.01 -1.49 4.10
N GLU A 2 1.81 -1.05 5.07
CA GLU A 2 3.10 -0.35 4.83
C GLU A 2 4.02 -1.11 3.87
N GLY A 3 4.01 -2.46 3.87
CA GLY A 3 4.77 -3.25 2.91
C GLY A 3 4.45 -2.97 1.44
N VAL A 4 3.19 -2.67 1.08
CA VAL A 4 2.83 -2.31 -0.31
C VAL A 4 3.37 -0.92 -0.66
N CYS A 5 3.31 0.03 0.29
CA CYS A 5 3.92 1.35 0.12
C CYS A 5 5.43 1.23 -0.08
N HIS A 6 6.12 0.40 0.72
CA HIS A 6 7.56 0.20 0.60
C HIS A 6 7.98 -0.43 -0.72
N ILE A 7 7.22 -1.39 -1.26
CA ILE A 7 7.49 -1.96 -2.58
C ILE A 7 7.44 -0.87 -3.66
N TYR A 8 6.44 0.02 -3.60
CA TYR A 8 6.32 1.13 -4.53
C TYR A 8 7.42 2.18 -4.33
N GLU A 9 7.76 2.52 -3.09
CA GLU A 9 8.86 3.43 -2.76
C GLU A 9 10.21 2.91 -3.27
N GLU A 10 10.45 1.61 -3.14
CA GLU A 10 11.65 0.98 -3.70
C GLU A 10 11.66 1.04 -5.22
N HIS A 11 10.52 0.81 -5.86
CA HIS A 11 10.36 0.98 -7.30
C HIS A 11 10.70 2.42 -7.74
N LEU A 12 10.17 3.42 -7.03
CA LEU A 12 10.46 4.84 -7.29
C LEU A 12 11.94 5.20 -7.07
N LYS A 13 12.57 4.68 -6.01
CA LYS A 13 14.01 4.89 -5.73
C LYS A 13 14.89 4.33 -6.83
N ARG A 14 14.55 3.15 -7.37
CA ARG A 14 15.28 2.55 -8.50
C ARG A 14 15.16 3.39 -9.79
N GLN A 15 14.01 4.03 -10.01
CA GLN A 15 13.82 4.94 -11.15
C GLN A 15 14.50 6.31 -10.96
N ASN A 16 14.64 6.77 -9.70
CA ASN A 16 15.17 8.08 -9.37
C ASN A 16 16.38 7.97 -8.40
N PRO A 17 17.50 7.39 -8.83
CA PRO A 17 18.63 7.05 -7.95
C PRO A 17 19.30 8.28 -7.31
N ASN A 18 19.17 9.45 -7.92
CA ASN A 18 19.78 10.70 -7.46
C ASN A 18 18.81 11.57 -6.63
N THR A 19 17.56 11.15 -6.46
CA THR A 19 16.54 11.93 -5.75
C THR A 19 16.41 11.40 -4.32
N PRO A 20 16.94 12.12 -3.31
CA PRO A 20 17.01 11.61 -1.94
C PRO A 20 15.64 11.48 -1.24
N SER A 21 14.65 12.27 -1.68
CA SER A 21 13.28 12.22 -1.18
C SER A 21 12.30 12.35 -2.34
N ILE A 22 11.37 11.41 -2.43
CA ILE A 22 10.37 11.34 -3.50
C ILE A 22 8.99 11.44 -2.86
N THR A 23 8.21 12.43 -3.28
CA THR A 23 6.80 12.53 -2.94
C THR A 23 5.97 11.93 -4.07
N TYR A 24 4.89 11.24 -3.71
CA TYR A 24 3.95 10.65 -4.65
C TYR A 24 2.52 10.79 -4.16
N ASP A 25 1.58 10.91 -5.09
CA ASP A 25 0.16 10.89 -4.80
C ASP A 25 -0.35 9.45 -4.62
N ILE A 26 -1.40 9.29 -3.82
CA ILE A 26 -2.04 7.99 -3.61
C ILE A 26 -2.57 7.37 -4.91
N SER A 27 -2.98 8.18 -5.88
CA SER A 27 -3.44 7.73 -7.19
C SER A 27 -2.32 7.01 -7.94
N GLN A 28 -1.08 7.51 -7.88
CA GLN A 28 0.07 6.89 -8.53
C GLN A 28 0.41 5.53 -7.90
N LEU A 29 0.26 5.40 -6.57
CA LEU A 29 0.40 4.12 -5.88
C LEU A 29 -0.70 3.14 -6.30
N PHE A 30 -1.93 3.61 -6.50
CA PHE A 30 -3.03 2.76 -6.96
C PHE A 30 -2.85 2.29 -8.39
N ASP A 31 -2.38 3.16 -9.28
CA ASP A 31 -2.05 2.79 -10.66
C ASP A 31 -0.97 1.72 -10.70
N PHE A 32 0.07 1.84 -9.85
CA PHE A 32 1.08 0.79 -9.70
C PHE A 32 0.51 -0.54 -9.23
N VAL A 33 -0.39 -0.53 -8.23
CA VAL A 33 -1.06 -1.75 -7.75
C VAL A 33 -1.92 -2.39 -8.85
N ASP A 34 -2.56 -1.59 -9.68
CA ASP A 34 -3.39 -2.07 -10.78
C ASP A 34 -2.57 -2.67 -11.92
N GLN A 35 -1.35 -2.17 -12.15
CA GLN A 35 -0.40 -2.71 -13.13
C GLN A 35 0.18 -4.09 -12.76
N LEU A 36 0.18 -4.47 -11.49
CA LEU A 36 0.63 -5.81 -11.08
C LEU A 36 -0.26 -6.87 -11.74
N VAL A 37 0.28 -8.01 -12.18
CA VAL A 37 -0.56 -9.06 -12.79
C VAL A 37 -1.53 -9.65 -11.76
N ASP A 38 -1.02 -9.99 -10.58
CA ASP A 38 -1.82 -10.44 -9.45
C ASP A 38 -1.27 -9.87 -8.15
N LEU A 39 -2.17 -9.57 -7.22
CA LEU A 39 -1.85 -9.17 -5.86
C LEU A 39 -3.04 -9.50 -4.96
N SER A 40 -2.80 -10.39 -4.01
CA SER A 40 -3.74 -10.77 -2.97
C SER A 40 -3.05 -10.84 -1.62
N CYS A 41 -3.82 -10.79 -0.54
CA CYS A 41 -3.29 -11.02 0.79
C CYS A 41 -4.21 -11.92 1.61
N LEU A 42 -3.61 -12.63 2.55
CA LEU A 42 -4.30 -13.53 3.48
C LEU A 42 -4.32 -12.87 4.85
N VAL A 43 -5.51 -12.63 5.40
CA VAL A 43 -5.66 -12.04 6.74
C VAL A 43 -6.18 -13.10 7.69
N TYR A 44 -5.46 -13.29 8.80
CA TYR A 44 -5.84 -14.23 9.84
C TYR A 44 -7.14 -13.78 10.53
N GLN A 45 -8.11 -14.69 10.62
CA GLN A 45 -9.39 -14.53 11.28
C GLN A 45 -9.43 -15.38 12.54
N LYS A 46 -9.34 -14.72 13.70
CA LYS A 46 -9.31 -15.40 15.00
C LYS A 46 -10.61 -16.16 15.32
N SER A 47 -11.76 -15.66 14.86
CA SER A 47 -13.07 -16.27 15.10
C SER A 47 -13.21 -17.67 14.49
N THR A 48 -12.60 -17.88 13.33
CA THR A 48 -12.68 -19.12 12.55
C THR A 48 -11.36 -19.89 12.54
N ASN A 49 -10.30 -19.32 13.13
CA ASN A 49 -8.93 -19.82 13.08
C ASN A 49 -8.43 -20.11 11.64
N THR A 50 -8.80 -19.26 10.69
CA THR A 50 -8.50 -19.42 9.25
C THR A 50 -7.86 -18.16 8.68
N TYR A 51 -7.37 -18.23 7.44
CA TYR A 51 -6.91 -17.07 6.69
C TYR A 51 -7.91 -16.75 5.57
N ALA A 52 -8.48 -15.54 5.61
CA ALA A 52 -9.37 -15.07 4.55
C ALA A 52 -8.58 -14.36 3.43
N PRO A 53 -8.86 -14.70 2.17
CA PRO A 53 -8.23 -14.04 1.03
C PRO A 53 -8.88 -12.69 0.72
N TYR A 54 -8.04 -11.73 0.35
CA TYR A 54 -8.45 -10.40 -0.07
C TYR A 54 -7.70 -10.00 -1.35
N ASN A 55 -8.40 -9.26 -2.21
CA ASN A 55 -7.90 -8.84 -3.52
C ASN A 55 -7.32 -7.41 -3.49
N LYS A 56 -6.84 -6.95 -4.65
CA LYS A 56 -6.33 -5.59 -4.86
C LYS A 56 -7.27 -4.48 -4.39
N ALA A 57 -8.58 -4.60 -4.62
CA ALA A 57 -9.53 -3.57 -4.25
C ALA A 57 -9.54 -3.35 -2.73
N TRP A 58 -9.59 -4.45 -1.97
CA TRP A 58 -9.50 -4.41 -0.51
C TRP A 58 -8.15 -3.86 -0.03
N ILE A 59 -7.06 -4.23 -0.71
CA ILE A 59 -5.72 -3.74 -0.40
C ILE A 59 -5.64 -2.22 -0.57
N LYS A 60 -6.13 -1.68 -1.70
CA LYS A 60 -6.18 -0.24 -1.98
C LYS A 60 -7.01 0.50 -0.92
N GLU A 61 -8.15 -0.03 -0.51
CA GLU A 61 -8.98 0.55 0.56
C GLU A 61 -8.23 0.64 1.89
N LYS A 62 -7.53 -0.43 2.31
CA LYS A 62 -6.77 -0.41 3.56
C LYS A 62 -5.55 0.51 3.51
N ILE A 63 -4.91 0.66 2.35
CA ILE A 63 -3.86 1.66 2.14
C ILE A 63 -4.43 3.06 2.31
N TYR A 64 -5.58 3.37 1.68
CA TYR A 64 -6.25 4.67 1.84
C TYR A 64 -6.52 5.01 3.31
N ILE A 65 -7.11 4.07 4.05
CA ILE A 65 -7.41 4.26 5.49
C ILE A 65 -6.13 4.50 6.28
N LEU A 66 -5.06 3.74 6.00
CA LEU A 66 -3.77 3.87 6.68
C LEU A 66 -3.16 5.26 6.46
N LEU A 67 -3.07 5.71 5.21
CA LEU A 67 -2.47 6.99 4.85
C LEU A 67 -3.30 8.17 5.37
N ARG A 68 -4.63 8.10 5.27
CA ARG A 68 -5.53 9.10 5.86
C ARG A 68 -5.32 9.24 7.37
N ARG A 69 -5.15 8.11 8.08
CA ARG A 69 -4.89 8.11 9.52
C ARG A 69 -3.52 8.69 9.87
N GLN A 70 -2.50 8.43 9.06
CA GLN A 70 -1.17 9.02 9.25
C GLN A 70 -1.23 10.55 9.06
N ALA A 71 -1.88 11.02 8.00
CA ALA A 71 -2.05 12.45 7.75
C ALA A 71 -2.78 13.16 8.91
N SER A 72 -3.80 12.52 9.49
CA SER A 72 -4.51 13.09 10.66
C SER A 72 -3.68 13.14 11.94
N LYS A 73 -2.69 12.25 12.10
CA LYS A 73 -1.82 12.21 13.30
C LYS A 73 -0.69 13.24 13.25
N SER A 74 -0.31 13.70 12.05
CA SER A 74 0.74 14.69 11.87
C SER A 74 0.30 16.13 12.20
N GLN A 75 -0.96 16.36 12.55
CA GLN A 75 -1.52 17.68 12.91
C GLN A 75 -1.76 17.87 14.43
N SER A 76 -1.25 16.98 15.27
CA SER A 76 -1.38 17.02 16.74
C SER A 76 -0.05 16.97 17.45
#